data_AF-A0A2K3PH46-F1
#
_entry.id   AF-A0A2K3PH46-F1
#
_cell.length_a   1.000
_cell.length_b   1.000
_cell.length_c   1.000
_cell.angle_alpha   90.00
_cell.angle_beta   90.00
_cell.angle_gamma   90.00
#
_symmetry.space_group_name_H-M   'P 1'
#
loop_
_entity.id
_entity.type
_entity.pdbx_description
1 polymer ?
#
loop_
_entity_poly.entity_id
_entity_poly.type
_entity_poly.pdbx_seq_one_letter_code
_entity_poly.pdbx_strand_id
1 'polypeptide(L)'
;MDQGTDFKLTQMKKSVEKLGSSTQGYGDPTLMRFMIARSMESDKAANMFVQWQKWRDTMVPNGFISDSEVPYELETRKIFLQGLSQDKYPVMIVQASRHFPSKDQDQFKSNFLL
;
A
#
# COMPACT_ATOMS: atom_id res chain seq x y z
N MET A 1 17.76 11.38 8.54
CA MET A 1 16.69 12.27 8.06
C MET A 1 17.03 13.68 8.52
N ASP A 2 16.57 14.72 7.84
CA ASP A 2 16.73 16.08 8.37
C ASP A 2 15.74 16.33 9.53
N GLN A 3 16.03 17.31 10.37
CA GLN A 3 15.22 17.62 11.56
C GLN A 3 13.77 18.00 11.22
N GLY A 4 13.53 18.60 10.04
CA GLY A 4 12.19 18.97 9.60
C GLY A 4 11.32 17.76 9.26
N THR A 5 11.93 16.74 8.68
CA THR A 5 11.30 15.47 8.34
C THR A 5 10.90 14.70 9.59
N ASP A 6 11.78 14.64 10.60
CA ASP A 6 11.50 13.99 11.89
C ASP A 6 10.36 14.69 12.66
N PHE A 7 10.33 16.03 12.61
CA PHE A 7 9.24 16.81 13.19
C PHE A 7 7.90 16.51 12.52
N LYS A 8 7.87 16.48 11.18
CA LYS A 8 6.64 16.18 10.43
C LYS A 8 6.14 14.75 10.67
N LEU A 9 7.03 13.76 10.77
CA LEU A 9 6.66 12.39 11.16
C LEU A 9 6.06 12.34 12.57
N THR A 10 6.63 13.08 13.52
CA THR A 10 6.09 13.18 14.88
C THR A 10 4.69 13.78 14.88
N GLN A 11 4.44 14.81 14.07
CA GLN A 11 3.11 15.39 13.92
C GLN A 11 2.12 14.40 13.31
N MET A 12 2.52 13.66 12.26
CA MET A 12 1.69 12.61 11.67
C MET A 12 1.31 11.54 12.72
N LYS A 13 2.27 11.05 13.51
CA LYS A 13 2.03 10.07 14.57
C LYS A 13 0.99 10.57 15.58
N LYS A 14 1.11 11.82 16.04
CA LYS A 14 0.10 12.47 16.90
C LYS A 14 -1.27 12.59 16.23
N SER A 15 -1.32 12.91 14.94
CA SER A 15 -2.59 12.99 14.21
C SER A 15 -3.24 11.61 14.05
N VAL A 16 -2.46 10.53 13.88
CA VAL A 16 -2.97 9.14 13.90
C VAL A 16 -3.58 8.80 15.26
N GLU A 17 -2.93 9.16 16.37
CA GLU A 17 -3.46 8.95 17.73
C GLU A 17 -4.78 9.69 17.95
N LYS A 18 -4.90 10.94 17.48
CA LYS A 18 -6.15 11.72 17.54
C LYS A 18 -7.30 11.08 16.75
N LEU A 19 -6.98 10.32 15.71
CA LEU A 19 -7.96 9.56 14.92
C LEU A 19 -8.33 8.21 15.59
N GLY A 20 -7.81 7.92 16.77
CA GLY A 20 -8.10 6.69 17.52
C GLY A 20 -7.38 5.45 16.96
N SER A 21 -6.30 5.64 16.19
CA SER A 21 -5.47 4.54 15.68
C SER A 21 -4.05 4.60 16.24
N SER A 22 -3.22 3.62 15.88
CA SER A 22 -1.82 3.53 16.30
C SER A 22 -0.89 3.31 15.10
N THR A 23 0.32 3.84 15.19
CA THR A 23 1.41 3.57 14.24
C THR A 23 2.29 2.38 14.67
N GLN A 24 1.96 1.72 15.79
CA GLN A 24 2.69 0.55 16.28
C GLN A 24 2.75 -0.55 15.21
N GLY A 25 3.92 -1.16 15.07
CA GLY A 25 4.18 -2.17 14.03
C GLY A 25 4.62 -1.59 12.68
N TYR A 26 4.60 -0.26 12.51
CA TYR A 26 5.03 0.41 11.28
C TYR A 26 6.22 1.33 11.54
N GLY A 27 7.34 1.05 10.88
CA GLY A 27 8.53 1.90 10.97
C GLY A 27 8.39 3.21 10.20
N ASP A 28 9.27 4.17 10.53
CA ASP A 28 9.31 5.49 9.88
C ASP A 28 9.40 5.44 8.34
N PRO A 29 10.13 4.50 7.71
CA PRO A 29 10.12 4.38 6.24
C PRO A 29 8.72 4.11 5.66
N THR A 30 7.87 3.36 6.37
CA THR A 30 6.49 3.10 5.93
C THR A 30 5.64 4.35 6.11
N LEU A 31 5.72 5.01 7.26
CA LEU A 31 4.98 6.25 7.54
C LEU A 31 5.37 7.37 6.56
N MET A 32 6.65 7.44 6.20
CA MET A 32 7.15 8.40 5.22
C MET A 32 6.50 8.25 3.84
N ARG A 33 6.11 7.03 3.42
CA ARG A 33 5.40 6.83 2.15
C ARG A 33 4.08 7.59 2.11
N PHE A 34 3.33 7.60 3.21
CA PHE A 34 2.07 8.35 3.33
C PHE A 34 2.30 9.85 3.35
N MET A 35 3.38 10.30 4.03
CA MET A 35 3.79 11.70 4.04
C MET A 35 4.11 12.18 2.63
N ILE A 36 4.98 11.47 1.90
CA ILE A 36 5.33 11.79 0.51
C ILE A 36 4.08 11.81 -0.38
N ALA A 37 3.23 10.79 -0.29
CA ALA A 37 1.99 10.69 -1.08
C ALA A 37 0.99 11.82 -0.82
N ARG A 38 1.11 12.51 0.33
CA ARG A 38 0.27 13.66 0.72
C ARG A 38 1.06 14.95 0.83
N SER A 39 2.14 15.10 0.07
CA SER A 39 2.93 16.33 -0.02
C SER A 39 3.43 16.84 1.34
N MET A 40 3.76 15.91 2.24
CA MET A 40 4.21 16.17 3.61
C MET A 40 3.18 16.89 4.51
N GLU A 41 1.89 16.72 4.23
CA GLU A 41 0.77 17.23 5.04
C GLU A 41 0.34 16.19 6.09
N SER A 42 0.73 16.40 7.35
CA SER A 42 0.62 15.42 8.44
C SER A 42 -0.80 14.89 8.66
N ASP A 43 -1.82 15.76 8.64
CA ASP A 43 -3.21 15.34 8.88
C ASP A 43 -3.78 14.55 7.69
N LYS A 44 -3.42 14.92 6.46
CA LYS A 44 -3.83 14.18 5.25
C LYS A 44 -3.15 12.82 5.19
N ALA A 45 -1.86 12.76 5.54
CA ALA A 45 -1.10 11.52 5.63
C ALA A 45 -1.68 10.59 6.71
N ALA A 46 -1.99 11.12 7.90
CA ALA A 46 -2.60 10.36 8.99
C ALA A 46 -3.97 9.77 8.59
N ASN A 47 -4.84 10.58 7.97
CA ASN A 47 -6.14 10.08 7.49
C ASN A 47 -5.98 8.96 6.46
N MET A 48 -5.08 9.11 5.50
CA MET A 48 -4.80 8.07 4.51
C MET A 48 -4.22 6.80 5.16
N PHE A 49 -3.33 6.94 6.14
CA PHE A 49 -2.76 5.81 6.88
C PHE A 49 -3.84 5.03 7.64
N VAL A 50 -4.74 5.71 8.35
CA VAL A 50 -5.85 5.05 9.08
C VAL A 50 -6.82 4.34 8.14
N GLN A 51 -7.14 4.95 6.99
CA GLN A 51 -7.94 4.28 5.95
C GLN A 51 -7.24 3.03 5.41
N TRP A 52 -5.94 3.14 5.16
CA TRP A 52 -5.13 2.01 4.71
C TRP A 52 -5.06 0.88 5.75
N GLN A 53 -4.92 1.19 7.05
CA GLN A 53 -4.97 0.18 8.11
C GLN A 53 -6.30 -0.57 8.13
N LYS A 54 -7.43 0.16 8.14
CA LYS A 54 -8.77 -0.45 8.10
C LYS A 54 -8.93 -1.36 6.90
N TRP A 55 -8.47 -0.88 5.74
CA TRP A 55 -8.51 -1.64 4.50
C TRP A 55 -7.63 -2.91 4.58
N ARG A 56 -6.43 -2.83 5.17
CA ARG A 56 -5.53 -3.97 5.42
C ARG A 56 -6.17 -5.00 6.35
N ASP A 57 -6.79 -4.56 7.44
CA ASP A 57 -7.46 -5.44 8.39
C ASP A 57 -8.62 -6.21 7.73
N THR A 58 -9.31 -5.59 6.77
CA THR A 58 -10.40 -6.25 6.02
C THR A 58 -9.92 -7.17 4.90
N MET A 59 -8.88 -6.78 4.15
CA MET A 59 -8.49 -7.47 2.91
C MET A 59 -7.36 -8.46 3.11
N VAL A 60 -6.51 -8.26 4.12
CA VAL A 60 -5.32 -9.08 4.37
C VAL A 60 -5.18 -9.32 5.89
N PRO A 61 -6.18 -9.98 6.53
CA PRO A 61 -6.25 -10.10 7.99
C PRO A 61 -5.05 -10.87 8.59
N ASN A 62 -4.45 -11.78 7.83
CA ASN A 62 -3.25 -12.52 8.25
C ASN A 62 -1.94 -11.76 8.02
N GLY A 63 -2.02 -10.53 7.50
CA GLY A 63 -0.86 -9.70 7.17
C GLY A 63 -0.21 -10.02 5.82
N PHE A 64 -0.50 -11.18 5.22
CA PHE A 64 -0.06 -11.59 3.89
C PHE A 64 -1.18 -12.33 3.15
N ILE A 65 -1.05 -12.42 1.83
CA ILE A 65 -1.84 -13.31 0.97
C ILE A 65 -0.85 -14.38 0.49
N SER A 66 -1.14 -15.64 0.76
CA SER A 66 -0.32 -16.76 0.29
C SER A 66 -0.53 -17.02 -1.20
N ASP A 67 0.52 -17.48 -1.88
CA ASP A 67 0.42 -17.87 -3.29
C ASP A 67 -0.68 -18.93 -3.53
N SER A 68 -0.91 -19.80 -2.53
CA SER A 68 -1.98 -20.80 -2.55
C SER A 68 -3.39 -20.23 -2.53
N GLU A 69 -3.59 -18.99 -2.07
CA GLU A 69 -4.89 -18.30 -2.12
C GLU A 69 -5.18 -17.69 -3.50
N VAL A 70 -4.14 -17.45 -4.30
CA VAL A 70 -4.24 -16.79 -5.61
C VAL A 70 -3.57 -17.57 -6.77
N PRO A 71 -3.67 -18.92 -6.86
CA PRO A 71 -2.91 -19.71 -7.81
C PRO A 71 -3.26 -19.38 -9.26
N TYR A 72 -4.54 -19.17 -9.56
CA TYR A 72 -5.01 -18.82 -10.90
C TYR A 72 -4.54 -17.43 -11.34
N GLU A 73 -4.51 -16.48 -10.41
CA GLU A 73 -4.04 -15.12 -10.69
C GLU A 73 -2.55 -15.13 -11.04
N LEU A 74 -1.74 -15.90 -10.31
CA LEU A 74 -0.33 -16.11 -10.60
C LEU A 74 -0.10 -16.85 -11.93
N GLU A 75 -0.89 -17.88 -12.22
CA GLU A 75 -0.79 -18.67 -13.45
C GLU A 75 -1.03 -17.84 -14.70
N THR A 76 -1.93 -16.84 -14.64
CA THR A 76 -2.23 -15.98 -15.79
C THR A 76 -1.04 -15.17 -16.29
N ARG A 77 -0.01 -14.96 -15.43
CA ARG A 77 1.23 -14.23 -15.76
C ARG A 77 0.95 -12.95 -16.55
N LYS A 78 0.02 -12.15 -16.02
CA LYS A 78 -0.45 -10.91 -16.65
C LYS A 78 0.20 -9.66 -16.07
N ILE A 79 0.95 -9.76 -14.97
CA ILE A 79 1.64 -8.63 -14.33
C ILE A 79 3.15 -8.84 -14.46
N PHE A 80 3.88 -7.82 -14.89
CA PHE A 80 5.33 -7.84 -15.02
C PHE A 80 5.95 -6.60 -14.39
N LEU A 81 6.98 -6.78 -13.56
CA LEU A 81 7.78 -5.69 -13.01
C LEU A 81 9.01 -5.50 -13.92
N GLN A 82 9.12 -4.35 -14.58
CA GLN A 82 10.11 -4.08 -15.63
C GLN A 82 11.16 -3.05 -15.22
N GLY A 83 11.47 -2.98 -13.92
CA GLY A 83 12.46 -2.05 -13.38
C GLY A 83 11.91 -0.63 -13.24
N LEU A 84 12.74 0.37 -13.52
CA LEU A 84 12.43 1.79 -13.31
C LEU A 84 12.33 2.54 -14.64
N SER A 85 11.44 3.54 -14.69
CA SER A 85 11.37 4.51 -15.79
C SER A 85 12.59 5.45 -15.80
N GLN A 86 12.66 6.32 -16.81
CA GLN A 86 13.70 7.36 -16.89
C GLN A 86 13.72 8.24 -15.62
N ASP A 87 12.53 8.57 -15.11
CA ASP A 87 12.33 9.36 -13.89
C ASP A 87 12.36 8.53 -12.60
N LYS A 88 12.88 7.30 -12.67
CA LYS A 88 13.08 6.40 -11.51
C LYS A 88 11.80 5.89 -10.84
N TYR A 89 10.66 5.93 -11.52
CA TYR A 89 9.43 5.31 -11.02
C TYR A 89 9.38 3.81 -11.35
N PRO A 90 8.93 2.94 -10.43
CA PRO A 90 8.69 1.53 -10.73
C PRO A 90 7.71 1.36 -11.89
N VAL A 91 8.05 0.48 -12.85
CA VAL A 91 7.22 0.19 -14.03
C VAL A 91 6.58 -1.19 -13.86
N MET A 92 5.25 -1.19 -13.82
CA MET A 92 4.43 -2.40 -13.89
C MET A 92 3.72 -2.46 -15.25
N ILE A 93 3.89 -3.56 -15.97
CA ILE A 93 3.17 -3.84 -17.21
C ILE A 93 2.06 -4.84 -16.91
N VAL A 94 0.84 -4.50 -17.34
CA VAL A 94 -0.32 -5.39 -17.24
C VAL A 94 -0.74 -5.85 -18.64
N GLN A 95 -0.61 -7.14 -18.93
CA GLN A 95 -1.08 -7.75 -20.18
C GLN A 95 -2.56 -8.10 -20.06
N ALA A 96 -3.42 -7.13 -20.33
CA ALA A 96 -4.87 -7.27 -20.20
C ALA A 96 -5.47 -8.41 -21.04
N SER A 97 -4.86 -8.78 -22.17
CA SER A 97 -5.34 -9.90 -23.00
C SER A 97 -5.21 -11.28 -22.32
N ARG A 98 -4.43 -11.38 -21.24
CA ARG A 98 -4.34 -12.58 -20.39
C ARG A 98 -5.30 -12.53 -19.20
N HIS A 99 -6.10 -11.48 -19.09
CA HIS A 99 -7.08 -11.36 -18.01
C HIS A 99 -8.27 -12.28 -18.27
N PHE A 100 -8.41 -13.29 -17.41
CA PHE A 100 -9.67 -14.00 -17.25
C PHE A 100 -10.34 -13.44 -16.00
N PRO A 101 -11.55 -12.86 -16.12
CA PRO A 101 -12.26 -12.38 -14.94
C PRO A 101 -12.51 -13.57 -14.02
N SER A 102 -12.08 -13.46 -12.77
CA SER A 102 -12.48 -14.43 -11.76
C SER A 102 -14.01 -14.42 -11.67
N LYS A 103 -14.60 -15.60 -11.47
CA LYS A 103 -16.03 -15.70 -11.15
C LYS A 103 -16.36 -15.03 -9.81
N ASP A 104 -15.34 -14.79 -8.99
CA ASP A 104 -15.40 -14.10 -7.72
C ASP A 104 -14.63 -12.76 -7.79
N GLN A 105 -15.37 -11.65 -7.68
CA GLN A 105 -14.80 -10.30 -7.84
C GLN A 105 -13.79 -9.93 -6.74
N ASP A 106 -13.85 -10.59 -5.58
CA ASP A 106 -12.97 -10.26 -4.45
C ASP A 106 -11.54 -10.80 -4.67
N GLN A 107 -11.40 -11.88 -5.44
CA GLN A 107 -10.09 -12.36 -5.89
C GLN A 107 -9.39 -11.34 -6.81
N PHE A 108 -10.13 -10.66 -7.69
CA PHE A 108 -9.55 -9.64 -8.60
C PHE A 108 -9.01 -8.42 -7.84
N LYS A 109 -9.71 -7.96 -6.80
CA LYS A 109 -9.29 -6.80 -5.99
C LYS A 109 -8.00 -7.08 -5.21
N SER A 110 -7.73 -8.35 -4.90
CA SER A 110 -6.51 -8.76 -4.19
C SER A 110 -5.21 -8.55 -4.98
N ASN A 111 -5.30 -8.39 -6.30
CA ASN A 111 -4.14 -8.24 -7.20
C ASN A 111 -3.48 -6.86 -7.19
N PHE A 112 -4.16 -5.82 -6.70
CA PHE A 112 -3.53 -4.49 -6.56
C PHE A 112 -2.75 -4.36 -5.25
N LEU A 113 -2.59 -5.46 -4.50
CA LEU A 113 -2.17 -5.48 -3.09
C LEU A 113 -0.75 -6.02 -2.86
N LEU A 114 -0.03 -6.32 -3.95
CA LEU A 114 1.41 -6.61 -3.95
C LEU A 114 2.21 -5.36 -4.33
#